data_AF-A0A5D0IX51-F1
#
_entry.id   AF-A0A5D0IX51-F1
#
_cell.length_a   1.000
_cell.length_b   1.000
_cell.length_c   1.000
_cell.angle_alpha   90.00
_cell.angle_beta   90.00
_cell.angle_gamma   90.00
#
_symmetry.space_group_name_H-M   'P 1'
#
loop_
_entity.id
_entity.type
_entity.pdbx_description
1 polymer ?
#
loop_
_entity_poly.entity_id
_entity_poly.type
_entity_poly.pdbx_seq_one_letter_code
_entity_poly.pdbx_strand_id
1 'polypeptide(L)'
;EKVIDRFKILVSGKDKAGEFYRKNFAAMFAYVSNRVPEITDEFYKIDDAMKAGFGWEHGPFQIWDAIGVEKGIEIMKAEGVAPAAWVNDMLASGSKSFYTVQNGATYFYDIPSKKQVKKPGQDAFIILDNIRKSNEVFKNSGVVIEDLGDGILNCEFQSKMNTIGGDV
;
A
#
# COMPACT_ATOMS: atom_id res chain seq x y z
N GLU A 1 4.01 4.86 14.64
CA GLU A 1 3.28 3.63 14.26
C GLU A 1 2.41 3.99 13.06
N LYS A 2 2.57 3.34 11.89
CA LYS A 2 1.81 3.69 10.68
C LYS A 2 0.49 2.90 10.66
N VAL A 3 -0.59 3.52 10.18
CA VAL A 3 -1.92 2.87 10.12
C VAL A 3 -1.87 1.57 9.30
N ILE A 4 -1.09 1.57 8.22
CA ILE A 4 -0.93 0.41 7.33
C ILE A 4 -0.38 -0.85 8.04
N ASP A 5 0.43 -0.70 9.09
CA ASP A 5 1.02 -1.82 9.83
C ASP A 5 -0.03 -2.58 10.67
N ARG A 6 -1.14 -1.91 10.99
CA ARG A 6 -2.19 -2.45 11.87
C ARG A 6 -3.00 -3.55 11.19
N PHE A 7 -3.18 -3.50 9.86
CA PHE A 7 -4.03 -4.45 9.15
C PHE A 7 -3.58 -5.90 9.34
N LYS A 8 -2.26 -6.16 9.31
CA LYS A 8 -1.69 -7.49 9.57
C LYS A 8 -2.01 -7.99 10.98
N ILE A 9 -1.98 -7.10 11.98
CA ILE A 9 -2.31 -7.42 13.37
C ILE A 9 -3.80 -7.73 13.49
N LEU A 10 -4.65 -6.88 12.91
CA LEU A 10 -6.11 -7.01 12.97
C LEU A 10 -6.59 -8.35 12.41
N VAL A 11 -6.10 -8.77 11.24
CA VAL A 11 -6.50 -10.06 10.65
C VAL A 11 -5.95 -11.29 11.39
N SER A 12 -4.88 -11.10 12.17
CA SER A 12 -4.26 -12.15 13.01
C SER A 12 -4.97 -12.35 14.35
N GLY A 13 -5.87 -11.44 14.75
CA GLY A 13 -6.64 -11.53 15.97
C GLY A 13 -7.54 -12.78 16.00
N LYS A 14 -7.61 -13.46 17.15
CA LYS A 14 -8.44 -14.65 17.35
C LYS A 14 -9.80 -14.35 17.99
N ASP A 15 -10.07 -13.07 18.26
CA ASP A 15 -11.30 -12.59 18.85
C ASP A 15 -12.34 -12.22 17.78
N LYS A 16 -13.49 -11.71 18.22
CA LYS A 16 -14.58 -11.25 17.35
C LYS A 16 -14.16 -10.12 16.41
N ALA A 17 -13.24 -9.26 16.85
CA ALA A 17 -12.73 -8.18 16.01
C ALA A 17 -11.91 -8.75 14.85
N GLY A 18 -10.99 -9.68 15.12
CA GLY A 18 -10.23 -10.34 14.07
C GLY A 18 -11.09 -11.14 13.09
N GLU A 19 -12.15 -11.81 13.58
CA GLU A 19 -13.14 -12.46 12.73
C GLU A 19 -13.86 -11.46 11.80
N PHE A 20 -14.31 -10.34 12.35
CA PHE A 20 -14.95 -9.29 11.57
C PHE A 20 -14.03 -8.76 10.45
N TYR A 21 -12.77 -8.47 10.76
CA TYR A 21 -11.82 -7.98 9.75
C TYR A 21 -11.54 -9.02 8.67
N ARG A 22 -11.38 -10.30 9.02
CA ARG A 22 -11.19 -11.36 8.01
C ARG A 22 -12.39 -11.46 7.08
N LYS A 23 -13.62 -11.49 7.61
CA LYS A 23 -14.86 -11.51 6.81
C LYS A 23 -14.98 -10.29 5.90
N ASN A 24 -14.79 -9.10 6.46
CA ASN A 24 -14.92 -7.85 5.73
C ASN A 24 -13.90 -7.75 4.60
N PHE A 25 -12.62 -8.00 4.90
CA PHE A 25 -11.55 -7.91 3.90
C PHE A 25 -11.62 -9.03 2.86
N ALA A 26 -12.00 -10.26 3.24
CA ALA A 26 -12.24 -11.33 2.27
C ALA A 26 -13.27 -10.92 1.22
N ALA A 27 -14.44 -10.44 1.67
CA ALA A 27 -15.50 -9.98 0.78
C ALA A 27 -15.06 -8.79 -0.07
N MET A 28 -14.37 -7.82 0.52
CA MET A 28 -13.87 -6.64 -0.17
C MET A 28 -12.85 -6.98 -1.25
N PHE A 29 -11.83 -7.80 -0.94
CA PHE A 29 -10.78 -8.20 -1.89
C PHE A 29 -11.34 -9.04 -3.05
N ALA A 30 -12.22 -10.00 -2.75
CA ALA A 30 -12.93 -10.76 -3.76
C ALA A 30 -13.74 -9.82 -4.67
N TYR A 31 -14.47 -8.87 -4.09
CA TYR A 31 -15.26 -7.91 -4.85
C TYR A 31 -14.39 -7.03 -5.76
N VAL A 32 -13.40 -6.32 -5.22
CA VAL A 32 -12.64 -5.33 -6.00
C VAL A 32 -11.77 -5.98 -7.07
N SER A 33 -11.26 -7.20 -6.84
CA SER A 33 -10.49 -7.91 -7.87
C SER A 33 -11.36 -8.32 -9.06
N ASN A 34 -12.62 -8.71 -8.83
CA ASN A 34 -13.58 -9.03 -9.89
C ASN A 34 -14.09 -7.78 -10.64
N ARG A 35 -13.89 -6.59 -10.10
CA ARG A 35 -14.19 -5.33 -10.79
C ARG A 35 -13.14 -4.98 -11.86
N VAL A 36 -12.07 -5.76 -11.98
CA VAL A 36 -11.05 -5.59 -13.02
C VAL A 36 -11.15 -6.79 -13.98
N PRO A 37 -11.44 -6.59 -15.29
CA PRO A 37 -11.54 -5.32 -16.03
C PRO A 37 -12.96 -4.70 -16.11
N GLU A 38 -13.94 -5.21 -15.35
CA GLU A 38 -15.36 -4.82 -15.48
C GLU A 38 -15.61 -3.30 -15.41
N ILE A 39 -14.97 -2.59 -14.46
CA ILE A 39 -15.16 -1.14 -14.25
C ILE A 39 -13.91 -0.31 -14.55
N THR A 40 -12.74 -0.96 -14.58
CA THR A 40 -11.44 -0.33 -14.84
C THR A 40 -10.42 -1.40 -15.22
N ASP A 41 -9.56 -1.07 -16.17
CA ASP A 41 -8.44 -1.94 -16.56
C ASP A 41 -7.28 -1.89 -15.55
N GLU A 42 -7.16 -0.77 -14.83
CA GLU A 42 -6.06 -0.49 -13.91
C GLU A 42 -6.58 -0.49 -12.47
N PHE A 43 -6.21 -1.50 -11.69
CA PHE A 43 -6.75 -1.69 -10.33
C PHE A 43 -6.41 -0.52 -9.38
N TYR A 44 -5.29 0.18 -9.61
CA TYR A 44 -4.88 1.29 -8.75
C TYR A 44 -5.89 2.45 -8.75
N LYS A 45 -6.69 2.57 -9.83
CA LYS A 45 -7.76 3.57 -9.91
C LYS A 45 -8.88 3.30 -8.91
N ILE A 46 -9.10 2.05 -8.51
CA ILE A 46 -10.05 1.70 -7.44
C ILE A 46 -9.53 2.25 -6.12
N ASP A 47 -8.24 2.06 -5.81
CA ASP A 47 -7.64 2.63 -4.61
C ASP A 47 -7.74 4.17 -4.62
N ASP A 48 -7.34 4.81 -5.71
CA ASP A 48 -7.41 6.28 -5.83
C ASP A 48 -8.86 6.79 -5.70
N ALA A 49 -9.84 6.08 -6.26
CA ALA A 49 -11.25 6.44 -6.13
C ALA A 49 -11.76 6.31 -4.68
N MET A 50 -11.36 5.27 -3.95
CA MET A 50 -11.72 5.12 -2.54
C MET A 50 -11.09 6.22 -1.68
N LYS A 51 -9.84 6.59 -1.97
CA LYS A 51 -9.15 7.67 -1.26
C LYS A 51 -9.77 9.04 -1.55
N ALA A 52 -10.02 9.34 -2.82
CA ALA A 52 -10.55 10.65 -3.23
C ALA A 52 -12.05 10.81 -2.95
N GLY A 53 -12.84 9.76 -3.10
CA GLY A 53 -14.30 9.81 -2.98
C GLY A 53 -14.82 9.53 -1.56
N PHE A 54 -14.20 8.58 -0.85
CA PHE A 54 -14.65 8.13 0.47
C PHE A 54 -13.69 8.52 1.60
N GLY A 55 -12.61 9.24 1.30
CA GLY A 55 -11.65 9.73 2.30
C GLY A 55 -10.84 8.61 2.96
N TRP A 56 -10.68 7.46 2.30
CA TRP A 56 -9.85 6.38 2.83
C TRP A 56 -8.38 6.77 2.83
N GLU A 57 -7.65 6.35 3.86
CA GLU A 57 -6.19 6.55 3.91
C GLU A 57 -5.47 5.57 2.98
N HIS A 58 -5.92 4.31 2.98
CA HIS A 58 -5.39 3.23 2.16
C HIS A 58 -6.51 2.58 1.34
N GLY A 59 -6.28 2.41 0.05
CA GLY A 59 -7.21 1.70 -0.84
C GLY A 59 -7.20 0.18 -0.61
N PRO A 60 -8.23 -0.54 -1.09
CA PRO A 60 -8.33 -1.98 -0.90
C PRO A 60 -7.12 -2.79 -1.36
N PHE A 61 -6.47 -2.46 -2.49
CA PHE A 61 -5.27 -3.19 -2.94
C PHE A 61 -4.05 -2.84 -2.08
N GLN A 62 -3.93 -1.60 -1.60
CA GLN A 62 -2.91 -1.21 -0.62
C GLN A 62 -3.07 -1.95 0.71
N ILE A 63 -4.31 -2.08 1.21
CA ILE A 63 -4.62 -2.84 2.43
C ILE A 63 -4.27 -4.32 2.23
N TRP A 64 -4.61 -4.88 1.07
CA TRP A 64 -4.28 -6.26 0.75
C TRP A 64 -2.77 -6.50 0.69
N ASP A 65 -2.00 -5.60 0.06
CA ASP A 65 -0.54 -5.67 0.08
C ASP A 65 0.05 -5.59 1.50
N ALA A 66 -0.53 -4.75 2.37
CA ALA A 66 -0.11 -4.64 3.76
C ALA A 66 -0.33 -5.93 4.55
N ILE A 67 -1.43 -6.64 4.27
CA ILE A 67 -1.70 -7.97 4.84
C ILE A 67 -0.79 -9.04 4.20
N GLY A 68 -0.45 -8.86 2.93
CA GLY A 68 0.24 -9.81 2.07
C GLY A 68 -0.73 -10.50 1.11
N VAL A 69 -0.41 -10.52 -0.18
CA VAL A 69 -1.31 -11.02 -1.25
C VAL A 69 -1.73 -12.47 -0.97
N GLU A 70 -0.76 -13.37 -0.82
CA GLU A 70 -0.99 -14.78 -0.51
C GLU A 70 -1.81 -14.96 0.78
N LYS A 71 -1.53 -14.14 1.80
CA LYS A 71 -2.27 -14.20 3.07
C LYS A 71 -3.74 -13.79 2.89
N GLY A 72 -4.01 -12.76 2.09
CA GLY A 72 -5.37 -12.37 1.75
C GLY A 72 -6.11 -13.47 0.96
N ILE A 73 -5.41 -14.22 0.10
CA ILE A 73 -5.98 -15.38 -0.59
C ILE A 73 -6.35 -16.50 0.39
N GLU A 74 -5.48 -16.79 1.36
CA GLU A 74 -5.79 -17.76 2.43
C GLU A 74 -7.04 -17.35 3.22
N ILE A 75 -7.13 -16.06 3.59
CA ILE A 75 -8.27 -15.51 4.32
C ILE A 75 -9.56 -15.64 3.48
N MET A 76 -9.51 -15.26 2.20
CA MET A 76 -10.65 -15.43 1.29
C MET A 76 -11.11 -16.88 1.19
N LYS A 77 -10.16 -17.82 1.02
CA LYS A 77 -10.45 -19.25 0.97
C LYS A 77 -11.12 -19.74 2.25
N ALA A 78 -10.67 -19.29 3.41
CA ALA A 78 -11.27 -19.65 4.70
C ALA A 78 -12.71 -19.11 4.85
N GLU A 79 -13.02 -17.96 4.24
CA GLU A 79 -14.35 -17.35 4.22
C GLU A 79 -15.21 -17.82 3.02
N GLY A 80 -14.74 -18.79 2.23
CA GLY A 80 -15.50 -19.38 1.12
C GLY A 80 -15.59 -18.54 -0.15
N VAL A 81 -14.71 -17.55 -0.31
CA VAL A 81 -14.63 -16.70 -1.51
C VAL A 81 -13.25 -16.81 -2.18
N ALA A 82 -13.13 -16.32 -3.40
CA ALA A 82 -11.89 -16.35 -4.18
C ALA A 82 -11.67 -15.01 -4.88
N PRO A 83 -10.40 -14.61 -5.12
CA PRO A 83 -10.11 -13.45 -5.96
C PRO A 83 -10.39 -13.74 -7.43
N ALA A 84 -10.41 -12.69 -8.25
CA ALA A 84 -10.36 -12.85 -9.69
C ALA A 84 -9.11 -13.59 -10.16
N ALA A 85 -9.22 -14.31 -11.29
CA ALA A 85 -8.17 -15.20 -11.81
C ALA A 85 -6.83 -14.49 -12.02
N TRP A 86 -6.85 -13.22 -12.46
CA TRP A 86 -5.64 -12.45 -12.75
C TRP A 86 -4.71 -12.28 -11.53
N VAL A 87 -5.24 -12.33 -10.30
CA VAL A 87 -4.43 -12.24 -9.08
C VAL A 87 -3.58 -13.49 -8.90
N ASN A 88 -4.12 -14.67 -9.22
CA ASN A 88 -3.35 -15.90 -9.20
C ASN A 88 -2.31 -15.93 -10.34
N ASP A 89 -2.66 -15.40 -11.52
CA ASP A 89 -1.72 -15.25 -12.63
C ASP A 89 -0.57 -14.30 -12.30
N MET A 90 -0.85 -13.22 -11.55
CA MET A 90 0.16 -12.29 -11.03
C MET A 90 1.17 -13.00 -10.11
N LEU A 91 0.68 -13.81 -9.17
CA LEU A 91 1.55 -14.59 -8.30
C LEU A 91 2.37 -15.61 -9.09
N ALA A 92 1.74 -16.29 -10.07
CA ALA A 92 2.41 -17.24 -10.94
C ALA A 92 3.47 -16.60 -11.84
N SER A 93 3.34 -15.32 -12.20
CA SER A 93 4.37 -14.56 -12.92
C SER A 93 5.53 -14.10 -12.04
N GLY A 94 5.51 -14.41 -10.74
CA GLY A 94 6.53 -14.04 -9.76
C GLY A 94 6.31 -12.68 -9.09
N SER A 95 5.24 -11.95 -9.41
CA SER A 95 4.91 -10.69 -8.73
C SER A 95 4.14 -10.97 -7.45
N LYS A 96 4.78 -10.73 -6.30
CA LYS A 96 4.23 -11.06 -4.96
C LYS A 96 3.44 -9.93 -4.29
N SER A 97 3.37 -8.77 -4.93
CA SER A 97 2.64 -7.59 -4.45
C SER A 97 1.95 -6.88 -5.62
N PHE A 98 0.90 -6.14 -5.30
CA PHE A 98 0.23 -5.23 -6.24
C PHE A 98 1.10 -4.01 -6.51
N TYR A 99 1.72 -3.45 -5.48
CA TYR A 99 2.57 -2.28 -5.54
C TYR A 99 4.01 -2.60 -5.15
N THR A 100 4.95 -1.86 -5.74
CA THR A 100 6.35 -1.82 -5.30
C THR A 100 6.85 -0.38 -5.28
N VAL A 101 7.90 -0.10 -4.52
CA VAL A 101 8.58 1.21 -4.56
C VAL A 101 9.96 1.00 -5.16
N GLN A 102 10.27 1.73 -6.21
CA GLN A 102 11.55 1.66 -6.90
C GLN A 102 11.99 3.08 -7.27
N ASN A 103 13.23 3.45 -6.95
CA ASN A 103 13.80 4.76 -7.29
C ASN A 103 12.89 5.95 -6.91
N GLY A 104 12.33 5.95 -5.69
CA GLY A 104 11.47 7.03 -5.19
C GLY A 104 10.06 7.08 -5.79
N ALA A 105 9.70 6.19 -6.71
CA ALA A 105 8.38 6.15 -7.34
C ALA A 105 7.63 4.85 -6.99
N THR A 106 6.31 4.95 -6.91
CA THR A 106 5.44 3.79 -6.75
C THR A 106 5.17 3.15 -8.11
N TYR A 107 5.35 1.84 -8.18
CA TYR A 107 5.02 0.99 -9.30
C TYR A 107 3.82 0.13 -8.93
N PHE A 108 3.02 -0.25 -9.91
CA PHE A 108 1.91 -1.19 -9.76
C PHE A 108 2.01 -2.32 -10.79
N TYR A 109 1.44 -3.48 -10.48
CA TYR A 109 1.38 -4.60 -11.40
C TYR A 109 0.40 -4.30 -12.54
N ASP A 110 0.91 -4.19 -13.76
CA ASP A 110 0.10 -4.07 -14.96
C ASP A 110 -0.35 -5.46 -15.43
N ILE A 111 -1.67 -5.67 -15.48
CA ILE A 111 -2.27 -6.98 -15.76
C ILE A 111 -1.96 -7.46 -17.19
N PRO A 112 -2.09 -6.63 -18.25
CA PRO A 112 -1.76 -7.03 -19.62
C PRO A 112 -0.28 -7.39 -19.80
N SER A 113 0.65 -6.57 -19.31
CA SER A 113 2.09 -6.80 -19.52
C SER A 113 2.72 -7.76 -18.51
N LYS A 114 2.01 -8.09 -17.43
CA LYS A 114 2.47 -8.92 -16.30
C LYS A 114 3.74 -8.39 -15.64
N LYS A 115 3.87 -7.07 -15.54
CA LYS A 115 5.06 -6.39 -15.03
C LYS A 115 4.69 -5.27 -14.06
N GLN A 116 5.61 -4.95 -13.16
CA GLN A 116 5.53 -3.74 -12.35
C GLN A 116 5.87 -2.53 -13.21
N VAL A 117 4.93 -1.60 -13.40
CA VAL A 117 5.10 -0.38 -14.18
C VAL A 117 4.90 0.85 -13.31
N LYS A 118 5.55 1.96 -13.66
CA LYS A 118 5.47 3.20 -12.87
C LYS A 118 4.02 3.70 -12.86
N LYS A 119 3.46 3.94 -11.67
CA LYS A 119 2.12 4.53 -11.56
C LYS A 119 2.15 5.95 -12.17
N PRO A 120 1.23 6.31 -13.08
CA PRO A 120 1.21 7.61 -13.71
C PRO A 120 1.06 8.77 -12.72
N GLY A 121 1.52 9.96 -13.12
CA GLY A 121 1.25 11.21 -12.40
C GLY A 121 2.17 11.51 -11.21
N GLN A 122 3.30 10.81 -11.07
CA GLN A 122 4.26 11.02 -9.98
C GLN A 122 5.48 11.88 -10.35
N ASP A 123 5.55 12.37 -11.60
CA ASP A 123 6.75 13.10 -12.09
C ASP A 123 6.84 14.54 -11.56
N ALA A 124 5.72 15.11 -11.10
CA ALA A 124 5.63 16.50 -10.67
C ALA A 124 5.94 16.72 -9.18
N PHE A 125 6.14 15.65 -8.40
CA PHE A 125 6.35 15.74 -6.95
C PHE A 125 7.21 14.60 -6.43
N ILE A 126 7.85 14.84 -5.29
CA ILE A 126 8.59 13.82 -4.55
C ILE A 126 7.66 13.22 -3.48
N ILE A 127 7.53 11.90 -3.48
CA ILE A 127 6.81 11.18 -2.42
C ILE A 127 7.83 10.82 -1.33
N LEU A 128 7.85 11.58 -0.24
CA LEU A 128 8.82 11.38 0.85
C LEU A 128 8.80 9.94 1.38
N ASP A 129 7.61 9.35 1.55
CA ASP A 129 7.47 7.95 1.98
C ASP A 129 8.22 6.94 1.10
N ASN A 130 8.48 7.27 -0.18
CA ASN A 130 9.20 6.41 -1.11
C ASN A 130 10.73 6.55 -1.05
N ILE A 131 11.26 7.63 -0.43
CA ILE A 131 12.70 7.93 -0.37
C ILE A 131 13.29 7.85 1.05
N ARG A 132 12.43 7.75 2.08
CA ARG A 132 12.80 7.76 3.51
C ARG A 132 13.94 6.85 3.95
N LYS A 133 14.21 5.76 3.23
CA LYS A 133 15.29 4.81 3.59
C LYS A 133 16.52 4.92 2.71
N SER A 134 16.41 5.51 1.52
CA SER A 134 17.51 5.56 0.56
C SER A 134 18.33 6.84 0.68
N ASN A 135 17.75 7.91 1.21
CA ASN A 135 18.32 9.26 1.14
C ASN A 135 18.53 9.94 2.51
N GLU A 136 18.41 9.20 3.60
CA GLU A 136 18.64 9.71 4.96
C GLU A 136 20.10 10.13 5.14
N VAL A 137 20.35 11.40 5.49
CA VAL A 137 21.70 11.93 5.80
C VAL A 137 21.89 12.21 7.29
N PHE A 138 20.81 12.44 8.03
CA PHE A 138 20.81 12.59 9.48
C PHE A 138 19.47 12.19 10.08
N LYS A 139 19.49 11.62 11.29
CA LYS A 139 18.28 11.27 12.03
C LYS A 139 18.48 11.27 13.54
N ASN A 140 17.47 11.77 14.24
CA ASN A 140 17.28 11.59 15.68
C ASN A 140 15.81 11.20 15.97
N SER A 141 15.37 11.29 17.23
CA SER A 141 14.00 10.94 17.62
C SER A 141 12.92 11.91 17.13
N GLY A 142 13.27 13.18 16.86
CA GLY A 142 12.33 14.23 16.48
C GLY A 142 12.47 14.72 15.04
N VAL A 143 13.57 14.41 14.34
CA VAL A 143 13.92 14.91 13.00
C VAL A 143 14.57 13.84 12.14
N VAL A 144 14.22 13.87 10.86
CA VAL A 144 14.97 13.21 9.78
C VAL A 144 15.35 14.26 8.74
N ILE A 145 16.61 14.25 8.32
CA ILE A 145 17.09 15.04 7.17
C ILE A 145 17.36 14.09 6.01
N GLU A 146 16.81 14.42 4.84
CA GLU A 146 16.93 13.62 3.62
C GLU A 146 17.50 14.46 2.49
N ASP A 147 18.37 13.87 1.68
CA ASP A 147 18.86 14.46 0.44
C ASP A 147 17.85 14.23 -0.70
N LEU A 148 17.32 15.30 -1.26
CA LEU A 148 16.38 15.23 -2.38
C LEU A 148 17.09 15.29 -3.75
N GLY A 149 18.41 15.45 -3.77
CA GLY A 149 19.18 15.77 -4.96
C GLY A 149 19.29 17.27 -5.19
N ASP A 150 20.07 17.66 -6.21
CA ASP A 150 20.25 19.05 -6.65
C ASP A 150 20.69 20.03 -5.55
N GLY A 151 21.35 19.53 -4.51
CA GLY A 151 21.76 20.32 -3.35
C GLY A 151 20.61 20.72 -2.41
N ILE A 152 19.45 20.04 -2.50
CA ILE A 152 18.26 20.30 -1.69
C ILE A 152 18.14 19.27 -0.57
N LEU A 153 17.98 19.75 0.66
CA LEU A 153 17.68 18.91 1.83
C LEU A 153 16.22 19.08 2.26
N ASN A 154 15.56 17.95 2.54
CA ASN A 154 14.29 17.90 3.24
C ASN A 154 14.53 17.75 4.74
N CYS A 155 13.86 18.57 5.55
CA CYS A 155 13.83 18.43 7.01
C CYS A 155 12.43 18.03 7.44
N GLU A 156 12.27 16.77 7.85
CA GLU A 156 11.01 16.22 8.33
C GLU A 156 11.00 16.14 9.86
N PHE A 157 10.11 16.91 10.49
CA PHE A 157 9.81 16.77 11.92
C PHE A 157 8.90 15.56 12.16
N GLN A 158 9.37 14.60 12.95
CA GLN A 158 8.66 13.37 13.31
C GLN A 158 8.19 13.33 14.77
N SER A 159 8.44 14.42 15.51
CA SER A 159 7.89 14.61 16.85
C SER A 159 6.36 14.63 16.84
N LYS A 160 5.76 14.44 18.01
CA LYS A 160 4.29 14.43 18.14
C LYS A 160 3.72 15.78 17.66
N MET A 161 2.81 15.75 16.70
CA MET A 161 2.24 16.97 16.07
C MET A 161 3.27 17.85 15.32
N ASN A 162 4.43 17.28 14.94
CA ASN A 162 5.50 17.99 14.22
C ASN A 162 6.03 19.22 14.98
N THR A 163 6.05 19.16 16.31
CA THR A 163 6.50 20.25 17.20
C THR A 163 8.02 20.31 17.31
N ILE A 164 8.59 21.50 17.43
CA ILE A 164 10.03 21.69 17.68
C ILE A 164 10.29 21.64 19.19
N GLY A 165 10.91 20.55 19.66
CA GLY A 165 11.20 20.27 21.08
C GLY A 165 12.66 19.89 21.33
N GLY A 166 12.99 19.42 22.53
CA GLY A 166 14.37 19.01 22.87
C GLY A 166 14.86 17.75 22.15
N ASP A 167 13.95 17.06 21.46
CA ASP A 167 14.16 15.89 20.61
C ASP A 167 14.48 16.24 19.15
N VAL A 168 14.44 17.53 18.79
CA VAL A 168 14.64 18.09 17.43
C VAL A 168 16.03 18.70 17.31
#